data_AF-A0A512UMX0-F1
#
_entry.id   AF-A0A512UMX0-F1
#
_cell.length_a   1.000
_cell.length_b   1.000
_cell.length_c   1.000
_cell.angle_alpha   90.00
_cell.angle_beta   90.00
_cell.angle_gamma   90.00
#
_symmetry.space_group_name_H-M   'P 1'
#
loop_
_entity.id
_entity.type
_entity.pdbx_description
1 polymer ?
#
loop_
_entity_poly.entity_id
_entity_poly.type
_entity_poly.pdbx_seq_one_letter_code
_entity_poly.pdbx_strand_id
1 'polypeptide(L)'
;MQGYRMTMEDAHDIRISENESMAVFGVFDGHGGKEVAHILRGTLVAKIFKQLNQFIKAGKDESPLTKLTQTLKDCFFHADTKMHGI
;
A
#
# COMPACT_ATOMS: atom_id res chain seq x y z
N MET A 1 1.29 -17.62 5.73
CA MET A 1 1.28 -18.84 6.56
C MET A 1 1.93 -18.47 7.89
N GLN A 2 1.38 -18.90 9.02
CA GLN A 2 1.87 -18.50 10.36
C GLN A 2 3.23 -19.12 10.75
N GLY A 3 3.57 -20.28 10.19
CA GLY A 3 4.78 -21.00 10.59
C GLY A 3 4.72 -21.40 12.07
N TYR A 4 5.86 -21.32 12.76
CA TYR A 4 6.03 -21.72 14.16
C TYR A 4 5.68 -20.62 15.18
N ARG A 5 5.25 -19.43 14.75
CA ARG A 5 4.89 -18.33 15.66
C ARG A 5 3.56 -18.63 16.35
N MET A 6 3.37 -18.09 17.56
CA MET A 6 2.10 -18.23 18.29
C MET A 6 0.96 -17.40 17.68
N THR A 7 1.30 -16.29 17.03
CA THR A 7 0.37 -15.36 16.36
C THR A 7 0.76 -15.18 14.89
N MET A 8 -0.24 -14.96 14.03
CA MET A 8 -0.05 -14.51 12.65
C MET A 8 -0.26 -12.99 12.60
N GLU A 9 0.84 -12.25 12.40
CA GLU A 9 0.82 -10.78 12.37
C GLU A 9 0.98 -10.22 10.95
N ASP A 10 1.47 -11.01 9.99
CA ASP A 10 1.62 -10.55 8.61
C ASP A 10 0.28 -10.33 7.91
N ALA A 11 0.26 -9.36 7.00
CA ALA A 11 -0.88 -9.04 6.15
C ALA A 11 -0.42 -8.74 4.71
N HIS A 12 -1.28 -9.01 3.72
CA HIS A 12 -0.99 -8.68 2.32
C HIS A 12 -2.26 -8.26 1.57
N ASP A 13 -2.12 -7.39 0.57
CA ASP A 13 -3.18 -6.98 -0.36
C ASP A 13 -2.61 -6.88 -1.77
N ILE A 14 -3.44 -7.17 -2.77
CA ILE A 14 -3.09 -7.18 -4.18
C ILE A 14 -4.17 -6.44 -4.95
N ARG A 15 -3.77 -5.45 -5.76
CA ARG A 15 -4.69 -4.68 -6.59
C ARG A 15 -4.16 -4.56 -8.00
N ILE A 16 -5.00 -4.89 -8.97
CA ILE A 16 -4.66 -4.92 -10.39
C ILE A 16 -5.67 -4.00 -11.11
N SER A 17 -5.19 -3.16 -12.02
CA SER A 17 -6.06 -2.31 -12.84
C SER A 17 -6.86 -3.13 -13.85
N GLU A 18 -8.02 -2.62 -14.27
CA GLU A 18 -8.93 -3.33 -15.19
C GLU A 18 -8.28 -3.70 -16.53
N ASN A 19 -7.33 -2.89 -16.99
CA ASN A 19 -6.56 -3.10 -18.21
C ASN A 19 -5.20 -3.79 -17.96
N GLU A 20 -4.96 -4.26 -16.73
CA GLU A 20 -3.74 -4.95 -16.30
C GLU A 20 -2.42 -4.17 -16.52
N SER A 21 -2.49 -2.87 -16.82
CA SER A 21 -1.30 -2.04 -17.05
C SER A 21 -0.56 -1.67 -15.77
N MET A 22 -1.18 -1.87 -14.60
CA MET A 22 -0.58 -1.56 -13.30
C MET A 22 -1.13 -2.48 -12.21
N ALA A 23 -0.23 -2.92 -11.34
CA ALA A 23 -0.57 -3.64 -10.13
C ALA A 23 0.22 -3.13 -8.93
N VAL A 24 -0.38 -3.21 -7.74
CA VAL A 24 0.27 -2.92 -6.46
C VAL A 24 0.15 -4.16 -5.59
N PHE A 25 1.29 -4.62 -5.09
CA PHE A 25 1.42 -5.73 -4.15
C PHE A 25 2.00 -5.19 -2.85
N GLY A 26 1.28 -5.39 -1.75
CA GLY A 26 1.75 -5.03 -0.41
C GLY A 26 1.90 -6.25 0.46
N VAL A 27 3.04 -6.38 1.14
CA VAL A 27 3.29 -7.38 2.18
C VAL A 27 3.78 -6.62 3.41
N PHE A 28 3.12 -6.84 4.53
CA PHE A 28 3.37 -6.14 5.79
C PHE A 28 3.71 -7.18 6.85
N ASP A 29 4.89 -7.06 7.43
CA ASP A 29 5.35 -7.84 8.58
C ASP A 29 4.95 -7.08 9.86
N GLY A 30 4.04 -7.66 10.64
CA GLY A 30 3.53 -7.05 11.86
C GLY A 30 4.44 -7.30 13.07
N HIS A 31 4.49 -6.36 14.01
CA HIS A 31 5.17 -6.55 15.28
C HIS A 31 4.42 -5.85 16.42
N GLY A 32 4.43 -6.46 17.61
CA GLY A 32 3.75 -5.91 18.78
C GLY A 32 2.22 -5.97 18.68
N GLY A 33 1.70 -6.80 17.76
CA GLY A 33 0.29 -6.87 17.39
C GLY A 33 0.10 -6.85 15.87
N LYS A 34 -1.02 -7.40 15.41
CA LYS A 34 -1.36 -7.50 13.98
C LYS A 34 -2.08 -6.26 13.43
N GLU A 35 -2.48 -5.35 14.31
CA GLU A 35 -3.41 -4.25 14.05
C GLU A 35 -2.88 -3.35 12.92
N VAL A 36 -1.64 -2.88 13.03
CA VAL A 36 -1.03 -1.98 12.04
C VAL A 36 -0.90 -2.65 10.68
N ALA A 37 -0.36 -3.87 10.62
CA ALA A 37 -0.21 -4.62 9.36
C ALA A 37 -1.58 -4.83 8.67
N HIS A 38 -2.61 -5.19 9.44
CA HIS A 38 -3.97 -5.36 8.93
C HIS A 38 -4.62 -4.05 8.46
N ILE A 39 -4.36 -2.93 9.14
CA ILE A 39 -4.81 -1.60 8.72
C ILE A 39 -4.12 -1.18 7.43
N LEU A 40 -2.79 -1.33 7.35
CA LEU A 40 -1.99 -0.95 6.18
C LEU A 40 -2.39 -1.73 4.93
N ARG A 41 -2.67 -3.04 5.10
CA ARG A 41 -3.24 -3.88 4.05
C ARG A 41 -4.44 -3.24 3.36
N GLY A 42 -5.43 -2.76 4.13
CA GLY A 42 -6.66 -2.20 3.58
C GLY A 42 -6.58 -0.75 3.15
N THR A 43 -5.62 0.02 3.70
CA THR A 43 -5.58 1.48 3.52
C THR A 43 -4.44 1.94 2.62
N LEU A 44 -3.21 1.51 2.88
CA LEU A 44 -2.02 1.97 2.17
C LEU A 44 -1.98 1.43 0.74
N VAL A 45 -2.21 0.12 0.57
CA VAL A 45 -2.25 -0.52 -0.77
C VAL A 45 -3.36 0.09 -1.61
N ALA A 46 -4.54 0.30 -1.03
CA ALA A 46 -5.67 0.97 -1.68
C ALA A 46 -5.33 2.39 -2.14
N LYS A 47 -4.63 3.15 -1.29
CA LYS A 47 -4.31 4.55 -1.54
C LYS A 47 -3.25 4.69 -2.63
N ILE A 48 -2.19 3.89 -2.58
CA ILE A 48 -1.16 3.83 -3.62
C ILE A 48 -1.80 3.45 -4.95
N PHE A 49 -2.57 2.36 -4.99
CA PHE A 49 -3.24 1.90 -6.20
C PHE A 49 -4.14 3.00 -6.81
N LYS A 50 -4.96 3.66 -5.99
CA LYS A 50 -5.83 4.74 -6.44
C LYS A 50 -5.04 5.91 -7.06
N GLN A 51 -3.98 6.38 -6.40
CA GLN A 51 -3.20 7.52 -6.88
C GLN A 51 -2.43 7.18 -8.17
N LEU A 52 -1.77 6.03 -8.22
CA LEU A 52 -1.06 5.59 -9.42
C LEU A 52 -2.00 5.34 -10.60
N ASN A 53 -3.13 4.68 -10.37
CA ASN A 53 -4.11 4.43 -11.43
C ASN A 53 -4.69 5.74 -12.00
N GLN A 54 -4.92 6.75 -11.16
CA GLN A 54 -5.34 8.08 -11.60
C GLN A 54 -4.28 8.78 -12.46
N PHE A 55 -2.99 8.67 -12.10
CA PHE A 55 -1.91 9.25 -12.89
C PHE A 55 -1.75 8.60 -14.27
N ILE A 56 -1.88 7.27 -14.33
CA ILE A 56 -1.82 6.51 -15.59
C ILE A 56 -3.01 6.88 -16.48
N LYS A 57 -4.22 6.92 -15.93
CA LYS A 57 -5.44 7.33 -16.68
C LYS A 57 -5.37 8.77 -17.20
N ALA A 58 -4.60 9.64 -16.57
CA ALA A 58 -4.40 11.02 -17.02
C ALA A 58 -3.44 11.16 -18.23
N GLY A 59 -3.00 10.05 -18.83
CA GLY A 59 -2.22 10.05 -20.09
C GLY A 59 -0.79 10.58 -19.94
N LYS A 60 -0.22 10.52 -18.74
CA LYS A 60 1.21 10.83 -18.53
C LYS A 60 2.00 9.54 -18.69
N ASP A 61 2.29 9.20 -19.94
CA ASP A 61 3.00 7.97 -20.36
C ASP A 61 4.33 7.76 -19.65
N GLU A 62 4.99 8.83 -19.22
CA GLU A 62 6.11 8.78 -18.32
C GLU A 62 5.72 9.42 -16.99
N SER A 63 5.42 8.59 -15.98
CA SER A 63 5.53 9.06 -14.61
C SER A 63 7.03 9.15 -14.32
N PRO A 64 7.63 10.34 -14.16
CA PRO A 64 9.03 10.42 -13.76
C PRO A 64 9.17 9.66 -12.44
N LEU A 65 10.23 8.86 -12.30
CA LEU A 65 10.53 8.10 -11.08
C LEU A 65 10.38 8.95 -9.80
N THR A 66 10.68 10.25 -9.90
CA THR A 66 10.46 11.26 -8.86
C THR A 66 9.00 11.39 -8.41
N LYS A 67 8.03 11.42 -9.33
CA LYS A 67 6.60 11.51 -8.99
C LYS A 67 6.09 10.22 -8.35
N LEU A 68 6.52 9.06 -8.85
CA LEU A 68 6.23 7.77 -8.23
C LEU A 68 6.76 7.74 -6.79
N THR A 69 8.02 8.12 -6.61
CA THR A 69 8.68 8.15 -5.30
C THR A 69 7.98 9.12 -4.34
N GLN A 70 7.59 10.30 -4.82
CA GLN A 70 6.84 11.28 -4.02
C GLN A 70 5.46 10.75 -3.62
N THR A 71 4.73 10.16 -4.58
CA THR A 71 3.42 9.55 -4.34
C THR A 71 3.49 8.47 -3.26
N LEU A 72 4.51 7.61 -3.31
CA LEU A 72 4.74 6.59 -2.30
C LEU A 72 5.01 7.24 -0.93
N LYS A 73 5.95 8.18 -0.84
CA LYS A 73 6.24 8.91 0.42
C LYS A 73 4.98 9.52 1.02
N ASP A 74 4.19 10.23 0.22
CA ASP A 74 2.97 10.89 0.67
C ASP A 74 1.93 9.88 1.18
N CYS A 75 1.80 8.73 0.52
CA CYS A 75 0.92 7.66 0.96
C CYS A 75 1.34 7.08 2.31
N PHE A 76 2.63 6.83 2.51
CA PHE A 76 3.17 6.32 3.77
C PHE A 76 2.99 7.34 4.92
N PHE A 77 3.38 8.60 4.73
CA PHE A 77 3.18 9.64 5.74
C PHE A 77 1.71 9.85 6.09
N HIS A 78 0.82 9.80 5.09
CA HIS A 78 -0.61 9.90 5.35
C HIS A 78 -1.12 8.68 6.15
N ALA A 79 -0.69 7.47 5.81
CA ALA A 79 -1.08 6.27 6.56
C ALA A 79 -0.61 6.38 8.02
N ASP A 80 0.63 6.78 8.23
CA ASP A 80 1.24 6.97 9.54
C ASP A 80 0.52 8.06 10.37
N THR A 81 0.23 9.21 9.77
CA THR A 81 -0.51 10.31 10.41
C THR A 81 -1.90 9.87 10.88
N LYS A 82 -2.57 9.00 10.10
CA LYS A 82 -3.89 8.47 10.49
C LYS A 82 -3.82 7.44 11.62
N MET A 83 -2.69 6.76 11.79
CA MET A 83 -2.51 5.76 12.85
C MET A 83 -2.12 6.38 14.20
N HIS A 84 -1.47 7.56 14.19
CA HIS A 84 -1.15 8.31 15.42
C HIS A 84 -2.36 8.83 16.20
N GLY A 85 -3.59 8.72 15.65
CA GLY A 85 -4.83 9.13 16.30
C GLY A 85 -5.74 7.97 16.72
N ILE A 86 -5.24 6.73 16.71
CA ILE A 86 -5.97 5.50 17.08
C ILE A 86 -5.52 5.03 18.46
#